data_AF-B4WUE9-F1
#
_entry.id   AF-B4WUE9-F1
#
_cell.length_a   1.000
_cell.length_b   1.000
_cell.length_c   1.000
_cell.angle_alpha   90.00
_cell.angle_beta   90.00
_cell.angle_gamma   90.00
#
_symmetry.space_group_name_H-M   'P 1'
#
loop_
_entity.id
_entity.type
_entity.pdbx_description
1 polymer ?
#
loop_
_entity_poly.entity_id
_entity_poly.type
_entity_poly.pdbx_seq_one_letter_code
_entity_poly.pdbx_strand_id
1 'polypeptide(L)'
;MSANKTDKQSQTVVLDASALLAFLLDEAGHKQVDAVIAESVMSSVNWCEVVQQMVKRETDMLGCRESLEVLGMSIIPFDAIAAEQTAELWPGSRAYGLSLGDRACIALGMAMKVPVLTGDRVWADAYPNSLVQLIR
;
A
#
# COMPACT_ATOMS: atom_id res chain seq x y z
N MET A 1 8.34 40.04 9.21
CA MET A 1 7.06 39.94 8.51
C MET A 1 6.96 38.54 7.96
N SER A 2 6.09 37.75 8.58
CA SER A 2 5.85 36.34 8.29
C SER A 2 5.34 36.12 6.89
N ALA A 3 5.73 35.00 6.31
CA ALA A 3 4.80 34.16 5.58
C ALA A 3 5.04 32.72 6.02
N ASN A 4 4.13 32.24 6.89
CA ASN A 4 3.97 30.83 7.22
C ASN A 4 3.84 30.04 5.91
N LYS A 5 4.82 29.19 5.59
CA LYS A 5 4.52 27.97 4.85
C LYS A 5 3.86 27.05 5.86
N THR A 6 2.53 27.01 5.84
CA THR A 6 1.81 25.86 6.38
C THR A 6 2.36 24.64 5.66
N ASP A 7 3.15 23.83 6.38
CA ASP A 7 3.39 22.43 6.05
C ASP A 7 2.02 21.79 5.89
N LYS A 8 1.56 21.70 4.65
CA LYS A 8 0.44 20.86 4.30
C LYS A 8 1.01 19.46 4.50
N GLN A 9 0.63 18.83 5.61
CA GLN A 9 0.92 17.42 5.83
C GLN A 9 0.34 16.69 4.61
N SER A 10 1.18 16.36 3.62
CA SER A 10 0.77 15.55 2.48
C SER A 10 0.31 14.24 3.11
N GLN A 11 -0.97 13.93 2.97
CA GLN A 11 -1.53 12.73 3.57
C GLN A 11 -1.08 11.56 2.72
N THR A 12 0.16 11.13 2.94
CA THR A 12 0.74 9.97 2.31
C THR A 12 -0.18 8.77 2.54
N VAL A 13 -0.36 7.90 1.55
CA VAL A 13 -1.20 6.69 1.69
C VAL A 13 -0.36 5.46 1.42
N VAL A 14 -0.60 4.38 2.15
CA VAL A 14 0.01 3.08 1.85
C VAL A 14 -0.86 2.32 0.87
N LEU A 15 -0.28 1.82 -0.22
CA LEU A 15 -0.96 0.94 -1.16
C LEU A 15 -0.64 -0.52 -0.84
N ASP A 16 -1.69 -1.33 -0.76
CA ASP A 16 -1.58 -2.78 -0.89
C ASP A 16 -1.35 -3.20 -2.36
N ALA A 17 -0.83 -4.41 -2.56
CA ALA A 17 -0.60 -4.98 -3.88
C ALA A 17 -1.89 -5.02 -4.72
N SER A 18 -3.01 -5.41 -4.12
CA SER A 18 -4.31 -5.45 -4.81
C SER A 18 -4.75 -4.08 -5.31
N ALA A 19 -4.47 -3.00 -4.56
CA ALA A 19 -4.82 -1.65 -4.97
C ALA A 19 -3.96 -1.16 -6.16
N LEU A 20 -2.64 -1.36 -6.10
CA LEU A 20 -1.77 -0.96 -7.21
C LEU A 20 -2.03 -1.79 -8.47
N LEU A 21 -2.34 -3.09 -8.32
CA LEU A 21 -2.72 -3.94 -9.45
C LEU A 21 -4.01 -3.43 -10.11
N ALA A 22 -5.01 -3.01 -9.33
CA ALA A 22 -6.22 -2.44 -9.90
C ALA A 22 -5.92 -1.19 -10.74
N PHE A 23 -5.00 -0.33 -10.29
CA PHE A 23 -4.52 0.81 -11.08
C PHE A 23 -3.81 0.40 -12.37
N LEU A 24 -2.81 -0.48 -12.27
CA LEU A 24 -2.00 -0.91 -13.42
C LEU A 24 -2.80 -1.64 -14.50
N LEU A 25 -3.91 -2.27 -14.10
CA LEU A 25 -4.72 -3.14 -14.94
C LEU A 25 -6.08 -2.53 -15.31
N ASP A 26 -6.31 -1.25 -14.98
CA ASP A 26 -7.56 -0.52 -15.23
C ASP A 26 -8.81 -1.26 -14.66
N GLU A 27 -8.64 -1.94 -13.52
CA GLU A 27 -9.71 -2.69 -12.85
C GLU A 27 -10.59 -1.75 -11.99
N ALA A 28 -11.68 -2.28 -11.43
CA ALA A 28 -12.56 -1.50 -10.55
C ALA A 28 -11.77 -0.91 -9.35
N GLY A 29 -12.02 0.35 -9.01
CA GLY A 29 -11.27 1.08 -7.98
C GLY A 29 -10.00 1.81 -8.47
N HIS A 30 -9.55 1.62 -9.72
CA HIS A 30 -8.31 2.27 -10.23
C HIS A 30 -8.28 3.79 -10.04
N LYS A 31 -9.42 4.48 -10.25
CA LYS A 31 -9.50 5.95 -10.12
C LYS A 31 -9.21 6.46 -8.72
N GLN A 32 -9.51 5.66 -7.70
CA GLN A 32 -9.22 6.02 -6.32
C GLN A 32 -7.71 5.98 -6.04
N VAL A 33 -7.01 5.04 -6.69
CA VAL A 33 -5.56 4.93 -6.62
C VAL A 33 -4.87 6.00 -7.46
N ASP A 34 -5.37 6.26 -8.67
CA ASP A 34 -4.89 7.35 -9.54
C ASP A 34 -4.92 8.72 -8.83
N ALA A 35 -5.97 8.98 -8.05
CA ALA A 35 -6.12 10.22 -7.29
C ALA A 35 -5.06 10.43 -6.18
N VAL A 36 -4.36 9.37 -5.75
CA VAL A 36 -3.43 9.40 -4.62
C VAL A 36 -2.02 8.86 -4.97
N ILE A 37 -1.81 8.35 -6.18
CA ILE A 37 -0.57 7.68 -6.60
C ILE A 37 0.67 8.56 -6.37
N ALA A 38 0.53 9.87 -6.59
CA ALA A 38 1.62 10.83 -6.49
C ALA A 38 2.12 11.08 -5.07
N GLU A 39 1.35 10.72 -4.06
CA GLU A 39 1.72 10.84 -2.65
C GLU A 39 1.67 9.47 -1.95
N SER A 40 1.80 8.38 -2.70
CA SER A 40 1.63 7.03 -2.17
C SER A 40 2.95 6.32 -1.87
N VAL A 41 2.88 5.37 -0.95
CA VAL A 41 4.00 4.49 -0.61
C VAL A 41 3.56 3.03 -0.61
N MET A 42 4.50 2.12 -0.83
CA MET A 42 4.25 0.68 -0.81
C MET A 42 5.41 -0.05 -0.13
N SER A 43 5.13 -1.05 0.70
CA SER A 43 6.18 -1.93 1.23
C SER A 43 6.81 -2.77 0.11
N SER A 44 8.12 -3.00 0.18
CA SER A 44 8.81 -3.88 -0.78
C SER A 44 8.26 -5.31 -0.80
N VAL A 45 7.59 -5.75 0.27
CA VAL A 45 6.87 -7.04 0.31
C VAL A 45 5.66 -7.02 -0.63
N ASN A 46 4.83 -5.99 -0.56
CA ASN A 46 3.67 -5.84 -1.44
C ASN A 46 4.10 -5.58 -2.90
N TRP A 47 5.21 -4.85 -3.10
CA TRP A 47 5.79 -4.70 -4.45
C TRP A 47 6.19 -6.05 -5.07
N CYS A 48 6.74 -6.98 -4.27
CA CYS A 48 7.05 -8.33 -4.73
C CYS A 48 5.79 -9.06 -5.26
N GLU A 49 4.66 -8.91 -4.57
CA GLU A 49 3.38 -9.48 -5.01
C GLU A 49 2.90 -8.86 -6.31
N VAL A 50 3.01 -7.53 -6.47
CA VAL A 50 2.68 -6.84 -7.72
C VAL A 50 3.50 -7.39 -8.87
N VAL A 51 4.83 -7.44 -8.73
CA VAL A 51 5.73 -7.97 -9.77
C VAL A 51 5.40 -9.43 -10.07
N GLN A 52 5.17 -10.26 -9.05
CA GLN A 52 4.80 -11.66 -9.23
C GLN A 52 3.50 -11.81 -10.03
N GLN A 53 2.49 -11.00 -9.74
CA GLN A 53 1.21 -11.06 -10.45
C GLN A 53 1.34 -10.61 -11.90
N MET A 54 2.14 -9.56 -12.18
CA MET A 54 2.40 -9.10 -13.53
C MET A 54 3.18 -10.13 -14.35
N VAL A 55 4.16 -10.82 -13.75
CA VAL A 55 4.86 -11.96 -14.37
C VAL A 55 3.90 -13.12 -14.67
N LYS A 56 3.01 -13.47 -13.73
CA LYS A 56 1.99 -14.51 -13.95
C LYS A 56 1.03 -14.18 -15.10
N ARG A 57 0.79 -12.88 -15.34
CA ARG A 57 -0.04 -12.37 -16.45
C ARG A 57 0.76 -12.13 -17.73
N GLU A 58 2.03 -12.54 -17.79
CA GLU A 58 2.94 -12.32 -18.93
C GLU A 58 3.02 -10.85 -19.37
N THR A 59 2.85 -9.92 -18.43
CA THR A 59 2.90 -8.48 -18.69
C THR A 59 4.31 -7.97 -18.50
N ASP A 60 4.82 -7.22 -19.48
CA ASP A 60 6.14 -6.59 -19.38
C ASP A 60 6.15 -5.50 -18.29
N MET A 61 7.14 -5.58 -17.42
CA MET A 61 7.33 -4.67 -16.29
C MET A 61 8.56 -3.77 -16.48
N LEU A 62 9.22 -3.84 -17.64
CA LEU A 62 10.37 -3.00 -17.95
C LEU A 62 10.00 -1.51 -17.80
N GLY A 63 10.69 -0.80 -16.92
CA GLY A 63 10.44 0.62 -16.67
C GLY A 63 9.21 0.93 -15.82
N CYS A 64 8.44 -0.09 -15.39
CA CYS A 64 7.20 0.12 -14.63
C CYS A 64 7.49 0.77 -13.26
N ARG A 65 8.50 0.25 -12.56
CA ARG A 65 8.93 0.80 -11.27
C ARG A 65 9.34 2.26 -11.39
N GLU A 66 10.23 2.54 -12.35
CA GLU A 66 10.74 3.88 -12.61
C GLU A 66 9.62 4.85 -12.97
N SER A 67 8.64 4.40 -13.77
CA SER A 67 7.46 5.20 -14.11
C SER A 67 6.62 5.53 -12.89
N LEU A 68 6.39 4.57 -11.98
CA LEU A 68 5.67 4.79 -10.73
C LEU A 68 6.43 5.74 -9.78
N GLU A 69 7.76 5.60 -9.71
CA GLU A 69 8.63 6.51 -8.95
C GLU A 69 8.59 7.94 -9.51
N VAL A 70 8.56 8.10 -10.84
CA VAL A 70 8.36 9.40 -11.50
C VAL A 70 7.00 10.01 -11.20
N LEU A 71 5.95 9.19 -11.08
CA LEU A 71 4.62 9.65 -10.68
C LEU A 71 4.58 10.13 -9.22
N GLY A 72 5.55 9.72 -8.38
CA GLY A 72 5.67 10.11 -6.98
C GLY A 72 5.49 8.95 -5.98
N MET A 73 5.18 7.74 -6.46
CA MET A 73 5.05 6.57 -5.59
C MET A 73 6.43 6.13 -5.08
N SER A 74 6.55 5.84 -3.79
CA SER A 74 7.81 5.32 -3.22
C SER A 74 7.67 3.89 -2.70
N ILE A 75 8.68 3.05 -2.96
CA ILE A 75 8.76 1.69 -2.38
C ILE A 75 9.64 1.74 -1.13
N ILE A 76 9.07 1.37 0.02
CA ILE A 76 9.73 1.37 1.33
C ILE A 76 10.37 -0.01 1.59
N PRO A 77 11.67 -0.07 1.94
CA PRO A 77 12.33 -1.32 2.29
C PRO A 77 11.69 -2.03 3.49
N PHE A 78 11.57 -3.35 3.40
CA PHE A 78 11.17 -4.20 4.52
C PHE A 78 12.40 -4.66 5.31
N ASP A 79 12.78 -3.86 6.31
CA ASP A 79 13.94 -4.13 7.17
C ASP A 79 13.57 -4.95 8.42
N ALA A 80 14.54 -5.13 9.33
CA ALA A 80 14.33 -5.90 10.56
C ALA A 80 13.28 -5.27 11.48
N ILE A 81 13.21 -3.94 11.56
CA ILE A 81 12.22 -3.24 12.39
C ILE A 81 10.82 -3.45 11.82
N ALA A 82 10.67 -3.30 10.49
CA ALA A 82 9.42 -3.58 9.80
C ALA A 82 8.99 -5.05 9.99
N ALA A 83 9.95 -5.99 9.97
CA ALA A 83 9.68 -7.41 10.21
C ALA A 83 9.14 -7.69 11.62
N GLU A 84 9.73 -7.09 12.65
CA GLU A 84 9.27 -7.21 14.03
C GLU A 84 7.85 -6.64 14.20
N GLN A 85 7.62 -5.41 13.71
CA GLN A 85 6.30 -4.77 13.75
C GLN A 85 5.23 -5.58 13.00
N THR A 86 5.60 -6.17 11.87
CA THR A 86 4.71 -7.03 11.08
C THR A 86 4.36 -8.31 11.83
N ALA A 87 5.31 -8.88 12.57
CA ALA A 87 5.11 -10.09 13.37
C ALA A 87 4.17 -9.85 14.57
N GLU A 88 4.21 -8.65 15.17
CA GLU A 88 3.31 -8.27 16.28
C GLU A 88 1.82 -8.33 15.90
N LEU A 89 1.49 -8.16 14.62
CA LEU A 89 0.11 -8.23 14.13
C LEU A 89 -0.42 -9.67 14.02
N TRP A 90 0.45 -10.69 14.05
CA TRP A 90 0.06 -12.09 13.84
C TRP A 90 -1.06 -12.61 14.77
N PRO A 91 -1.02 -12.39 16.09
CA PRO A 91 -2.05 -12.91 16.99
C PRO A 91 -3.45 -12.37 16.67
N GLY A 92 -3.55 -11.09 16.28
CA GLY A 92 -4.81 -10.43 15.92
C GLY A 92 -5.27 -10.73 14.50
N SER A 93 -4.33 -10.99 13.57
CA SER A 93 -4.66 -11.19 12.17
C SER A 93 -4.99 -12.64 11.80
N ARG A 94 -4.57 -13.62 12.62
CA ARG A 94 -4.69 -15.05 12.29
C ARG A 94 -6.14 -15.49 12.09
N ALA A 95 -7.08 -14.93 12.85
CA ALA A 95 -8.51 -15.25 12.71
C ALA A 95 -9.09 -14.83 11.35
N TYR A 96 -8.47 -13.86 10.69
CA TYR A 96 -8.89 -13.33 9.39
C TYR A 96 -8.09 -13.90 8.21
N GLY A 97 -7.12 -14.79 8.48
CA GLY A 97 -6.32 -15.43 7.44
C GLY A 97 -5.32 -14.51 6.73
N LEU A 98 -4.97 -13.36 7.32
CA LEU A 98 -4.11 -12.39 6.66
C LEU A 98 -2.71 -12.96 6.35
N SER A 99 -2.21 -12.63 5.17
CA SER A 99 -0.90 -13.02 4.65
C SER A 99 0.24 -12.22 5.31
N LEU A 100 1.50 -12.56 4.97
CA LEU A 100 2.65 -11.74 5.36
C LEU A 100 2.59 -10.36 4.67
N GLY A 101 2.23 -10.31 3.38
CA GLY A 101 2.09 -9.05 2.64
C GLY A 101 1.01 -8.16 3.23
N ASP A 102 -0.09 -8.75 3.66
CA ASP A 102 -1.20 -8.03 4.29
C ASP A 102 -0.74 -7.34 5.58
N ARG A 103 -0.10 -8.12 6.47
CA ARG A 103 0.43 -7.57 7.73
C ARG A 103 1.53 -6.55 7.47
N ALA A 104 2.39 -6.75 6.48
CA ALA A 104 3.46 -5.81 6.16
C ALA A 104 2.89 -4.46 5.69
N CYS A 105 1.83 -4.48 4.89
CA CYS A 105 1.13 -3.29 4.43
C CYS A 105 0.48 -2.54 5.60
N ILE A 106 -0.23 -3.26 6.47
CA ILE A 106 -0.90 -2.69 7.64
C ILE A 106 0.12 -2.12 8.63
N ALA A 107 1.20 -2.85 8.91
CA ALA A 107 2.28 -2.40 9.79
C ALA A 107 2.91 -1.10 9.28
N LEU A 108 3.15 -0.98 7.96
CA LEU A 108 3.65 0.27 7.36
C LEU A 108 2.67 1.44 7.56
N GLY A 109 1.37 1.21 7.34
CA GLY A 109 0.34 2.23 7.57
C GLY A 109 0.29 2.68 9.04
N MET A 110 0.40 1.74 9.98
CA MET A 110 0.47 2.04 11.42
C MET A 110 1.72 2.83 11.79
N ALA A 111 2.89 2.44 11.27
CA ALA A 111 4.17 3.10 11.54
C ALA A 111 4.19 4.55 11.02
N MET A 112 3.64 4.77 9.82
CA MET A 112 3.56 6.09 9.18
C MET A 112 2.34 6.91 9.64
N LYS A 113 1.40 6.31 10.37
CA LYS A 113 0.14 6.92 10.84
C LYS A 113 -0.72 7.44 9.69
N VAL A 114 -0.85 6.64 8.65
CA VAL A 114 -1.57 6.98 7.42
C VAL A 114 -2.49 5.83 6.99
N PRO A 115 -3.55 6.10 6.21
CA PRO A 115 -4.43 5.06 5.74
C PRO A 115 -3.73 4.09 4.76
N VAL A 116 -4.30 2.89 4.67
CA VAL A 116 -3.94 1.83 3.75
C VAL A 116 -5.10 1.62 2.78
N LEU A 117 -4.80 1.66 1.48
CA LEU A 117 -5.75 1.36 0.41
C LEU A 117 -5.59 -0.09 -0.04
N THR A 118 -6.68 -0.86 -0.07
CA THR A 118 -6.71 -2.26 -0.51
C THR A 118 -7.95 -2.57 -1.34
N GLY A 119 -7.85 -3.54 -2.24
CA GLY A 119 -8.99 -4.17 -2.90
C GLY A 119 -9.57 -5.35 -2.12
N ASP A 120 -8.92 -5.80 -1.04
CA ASP A 120 -9.36 -6.97 -0.26
C ASP A 120 -10.36 -6.59 0.84
N ARG A 121 -11.59 -7.08 0.68
CA ARG A 121 -12.72 -6.84 1.58
C ARG A 121 -12.51 -7.43 2.97
N VAL A 122 -11.71 -8.49 3.11
CA VAL A 122 -11.46 -9.16 4.40
C VAL A 122 -10.82 -8.22 5.42
N TRP A 123 -10.04 -7.24 4.95
CA TRP A 123 -9.33 -6.32 5.85
C TRP A 123 -10.25 -5.32 6.53
N ALA A 124 -11.34 -4.92 5.88
CA ALA A 124 -12.33 -4.01 6.46
C ALA A 124 -13.02 -4.62 7.68
N ASP A 125 -13.16 -5.95 7.73
CA ASP A 125 -13.70 -6.68 8.88
C ASP A 125 -12.65 -6.85 9.98
N ALA A 126 -11.37 -7.02 9.61
CA ALA A 126 -10.27 -7.23 10.54
C ALA A 126 -9.81 -5.95 11.27
N TYR A 127 -9.85 -4.81 10.57
CA TYR A 127 -9.41 -3.51 11.08
C TYR A 127 -10.47 -2.44 10.82
N PRO A 128 -11.59 -2.44 11.56
CA PRO A 128 -12.74 -1.56 11.32
C PRO A 128 -12.48 -0.06 11.62
N ASN A 129 -11.25 0.31 11.97
CA ASN A 129 -10.85 1.69 12.19
C ASN A 129 -10.48 2.37 10.86
N SER A 130 -10.42 3.70 10.85
CA SER A 130 -10.11 4.55 9.67
C SER A 130 -8.75 4.29 8.99
N LEU A 131 -8.01 3.28 9.45
CA LEU A 131 -6.74 2.84 8.89
C LEU A 131 -6.91 2.13 7.55
N VAL A 132 -7.91 1.26 7.38
CA VAL A 132 -8.09 0.50 6.13
C VAL A 132 -9.21 1.09 5.28
N GLN A 133 -8.92 1.33 4.01
CA GLN A 133 -9.85 1.90 3.03
C GLN A 133 -9.96 0.99 1.81
N LEU A 134 -11.19 0.56 1.51
CA LEU A 134 -11.46 -0.26 0.34
C LEU A 134 -11.59 0.59 -0.93
N ILE A 135 -10.83 0.22 -1.95
CA ILE A 135 -11.11 0.71 -3.30
C ILE A 135 -12.33 -0.01 -3.88
N ARG A 136 -13.14 0.70 -4.67
CA ARG A 136 -14.42 0.25 -5.24
C ARG A 136 -14.60 0.74 -6.67
#